data_AF-A0A7R8D073-F1
#
_entry.id   AF-A0A7R8D073-F1
#
_cell.length_a   1.000
_cell.length_b   1.000
_cell.length_c   1.000
_cell.angle_alpha   90.00
_cell.angle_beta   90.00
_cell.angle_gamma   90.00
#
_symmetry.space_group_name_H-M   'P 1'
#
loop_
_entity.id
_entity.type
_entity.pdbx_description
1 polymer ?
#
loop_
_entity_poly.entity_id
_entity_poly.type
_entity_poly.pdbx_seq_one_letter_code
_entity_poly.pdbx_strand_id
1 'polypeptide(L)'
;MEKGDEDDVSLEWVLNADNGKDKELVEQRGEKELLVLTSLRNESSSSPFTPHLNILPTPPNVIDFESTQRDNFIFHFNGSDVMIFLHIQKTGGTTFGKHLVQDINLESPPGGSNKTWLFSRYSTGWKCGLHADWTELTACVDPYLSKTEGPGTRRYFYITFLREPVSRYLSEFRHVQRGATWKDSKHTCNGRRATSIEIPPCYKPPEENWEDVSLRDFMDCSSNLAVNRMTRMLADLTLVNCYDKLSMSFRERDTILFESAKRNLEIMTFFGLTEEQIASQYLFQKIFNLNFKVNFTQYQRVQGDSTLEELSPEVLSRIEQLNHLDIKLYAYAKELMMKRYRAFKKTERRG
;
A
#
# COMPACT_ATOMS: atom_id res chain seq x y z
N MET A 1 -24.22 13.09 -4.04
CA MET A 1 -23.69 14.27 -3.32
C MET A 1 -23.21 13.74 -1.98
N GLU A 2 -22.01 13.16 -1.97
CA GLU A 2 -21.34 12.71 -0.74
C GLU A 2 -19.91 13.24 -0.82
N LYS A 3 -19.72 14.42 -0.24
CA LYS A 3 -18.42 14.82 0.29
C LYS A 3 -18.30 14.14 1.65
N GLY A 4 -17.81 12.91 1.66
CA GLY A 4 -17.13 12.39 2.82
C GLY A 4 -15.73 12.97 2.78
N ASP A 5 -15.59 14.19 3.30
CA ASP A 5 -14.29 14.81 3.47
C ASP A 5 -13.43 13.86 4.32
N GLU A 6 -12.32 13.37 3.75
CA GLU A 6 -11.21 12.85 4.55
C GLU A 6 -10.55 14.06 5.20
N ASP A 7 -11.23 14.65 6.18
CA ASP A 7 -10.69 15.76 6.93
C ASP A 7 -9.49 15.28 7.72
N ASP A 8 -8.41 16.02 7.49
CA ASP A 8 -7.21 16.09 8.32
C ASP A 8 -7.64 16.20 9.78
N VAL A 9 -7.28 15.20 10.59
CA VAL A 9 -6.86 15.55 11.95
C VAL A 9 -5.38 15.86 11.85
N SER A 10 -5.09 17.07 11.40
CA SER A 10 -3.89 17.78 11.80
C SER A 10 -3.90 17.80 13.33
N LEU A 11 -2.95 17.08 13.92
CA LEU A 11 -2.67 17.09 15.35
C LEU A 11 -2.19 18.50 15.75
N GLU A 12 -3.12 19.37 16.13
CA GLU A 12 -2.85 20.51 16.99
C GLU A 12 -3.45 20.25 18.39
N TRP A 13 -2.85 20.88 19.41
CA TRP A 13 -3.20 20.89 20.86
C TRP A 13 -2.66 19.67 21.66
N VAL A 14 -1.81 19.77 22.72
CA VAL A 14 -1.37 20.84 23.63
C VAL A 14 0.06 20.56 24.16
N LEU A 15 0.79 21.63 24.48
CA LEU A 15 2.11 21.71 25.10
C LEU A 15 2.20 21.22 26.56
N ASN A 16 3.44 20.89 26.95
CA ASN A 16 4.03 20.78 28.29
C ASN A 16 3.90 19.45 29.05
N ALA A 17 4.99 18.67 29.10
CA ALA A 17 5.65 18.30 30.35
C ALA A 17 7.00 17.61 30.08
N ASP A 18 7.91 17.84 31.00
CA ASP A 18 9.35 17.66 30.95
C ASP A 18 9.82 16.30 31.54
N ASN A 19 11.05 15.94 31.17
CA ASN A 19 12.01 15.05 31.82
C ASN A 19 11.82 13.52 31.91
N GLY A 20 12.61 12.83 31.08
CA GLY A 20 13.82 12.16 31.57
C GLY A 20 13.66 10.78 32.20
N LYS A 21 13.37 9.74 31.39
CA LYS A 21 13.54 8.32 31.79
C LYS A 21 13.53 7.29 30.63
N ASP A 22 14.05 7.63 29.44
CA ASP A 22 13.86 6.80 28.23
C ASP A 22 15.12 6.10 27.66
N LYS A 23 16.12 5.76 28.48
CA LYS A 23 17.33 5.07 27.96
C LYS A 23 17.39 3.56 28.18
N GLU A 24 16.67 2.99 29.16
CA GLU A 24 16.73 1.53 29.43
C GLU A 24 15.65 0.71 28.70
N LEU A 25 14.52 1.31 28.34
CA LEU A 25 13.41 0.61 27.68
C LEU A 25 13.65 0.37 26.17
N VAL A 26 14.53 1.16 25.54
CA VAL A 26 14.84 1.04 24.11
C VAL A 26 15.74 -0.17 23.82
N GLU A 27 16.60 -0.54 24.77
CA GLU A 27 17.60 -1.61 24.59
C GLU A 27 16.95 -3.01 24.70
N GLN A 28 16.02 -3.19 25.65
CA GLN A 28 15.30 -4.46 25.81
C GLN A 28 14.32 -4.77 24.66
N ARG A 29 13.83 -3.75 23.94
CA ARG A 29 12.90 -3.93 22.81
C ARG A 29 13.62 -4.35 21.53
N GLY A 30 14.85 -3.88 21.32
CA GLY A 30 15.70 -4.27 20.20
C GLY A 30 16.11 -5.74 20.24
N GLU A 31 16.33 -6.31 21.42
CA GLU A 31 16.66 -7.74 21.58
C GLU A 31 15.49 -8.66 21.25
N LYS A 32 14.25 -8.28 21.57
CA LYS A 32 13.04 -9.03 21.20
C LYS A 32 12.77 -9.01 19.70
N GLU A 33 12.97 -7.88 19.01
CA GLU A 33 12.86 -7.82 17.54
C GLU A 33 13.90 -8.70 16.85
N LEU A 34 15.13 -8.79 17.40
CA LEU A 34 16.18 -9.65 16.86
C LEU A 34 15.89 -11.15 17.05
N LEU A 35 15.25 -11.53 18.16
CA LEU A 35 14.80 -12.91 18.44
C LEU A 35 13.67 -13.37 17.51
N VAL A 36 12.73 -12.49 17.14
CA VAL A 36 11.69 -12.81 16.16
C VAL A 36 12.28 -12.98 14.75
N LEU A 37 13.21 -12.10 14.36
CA LEU A 37 13.89 -12.17 13.06
C LEU A 37 14.78 -13.42 12.91
N THR A 38 15.37 -13.92 14.01
CA THR A 38 16.17 -15.15 13.99
C THR A 38 15.30 -16.41 13.90
N SER A 39 14.11 -16.43 14.53
CA SER A 39 13.17 -17.54 14.37
C SER A 39 12.60 -17.64 12.94
N LEU A 40 12.39 -16.51 12.26
CA LEU A 40 11.86 -16.48 10.89
C LEU A 40 12.89 -16.92 9.83
N ARG A 41 14.20 -16.88 10.14
CA ARG A 41 15.26 -17.35 9.23
C ARG A 41 15.33 -18.88 9.12
N ASN A 42 14.77 -19.62 10.08
CA ASN A 42 14.89 -21.08 10.14
C ASN A 42 13.78 -21.86 9.42
N GLU A 43 12.79 -21.20 8.80
CA GLU A 43 11.75 -21.85 7.98
C GLU A 43 12.05 -21.80 6.47
N SER A 44 13.32 -21.86 6.08
CA SER A 44 13.71 -22.10 4.68
C SER A 44 13.92 -23.59 4.42
N SER A 45 12.85 -24.39 4.58
CA SER A 45 12.81 -25.74 4.01
C SER A 45 11.93 -25.71 2.76
N SER A 46 12.56 -25.92 1.61
CA SER A 46 11.95 -25.98 0.28
C SER A 46 10.72 -26.90 0.24
N SER A 47 9.53 -26.31 0.09
CA SER A 47 8.31 -27.04 -0.30
C SER A 47 8.32 -27.27 -1.81
N PRO A 48 7.99 -28.47 -2.33
CA PRO A 48 8.10 -28.80 -3.76
C PRO A 48 6.96 -28.25 -4.65
N PHE A 49 6.05 -27.44 -4.10
CA PHE A 49 4.84 -26.99 -4.80
C PHE A 49 4.89 -25.50 -5.18
N THR A 50 5.78 -25.11 -6.09
CA THR A 50 5.64 -23.82 -6.81
C THR A 50 6.07 -23.92 -8.28
N PRO A 51 5.41 -24.74 -9.14
CA PRO A 51 5.84 -24.84 -10.54
C PRO A 51 5.40 -23.66 -11.42
N HIS A 52 4.52 -22.77 -10.96
CA HIS A 52 3.86 -21.78 -11.85
C HIS A 52 4.01 -20.29 -11.47
N LEU A 53 4.58 -19.95 -10.31
CA LEU A 53 4.76 -18.54 -9.91
C LEU A 53 5.97 -17.85 -10.55
N ASN A 54 6.89 -18.60 -11.16
CA ASN A 54 8.13 -18.08 -11.73
C ASN A 54 7.99 -17.38 -13.10
N ILE A 55 6.78 -17.29 -13.67
CA ILE A 55 6.57 -16.59 -14.96
C ILE A 55 5.21 -15.89 -14.98
N LEU A 56 4.95 -15.01 -14.02
CA LEU A 56 3.93 -13.98 -14.25
C LEU A 56 4.57 -12.89 -15.11
N PRO A 57 4.13 -12.70 -16.36
CA PRO A 57 4.64 -11.61 -17.17
C PRO A 57 4.29 -10.29 -16.47
N THR A 58 5.30 -9.45 -16.28
CA THR A 58 5.07 -8.04 -15.93
C THR A 58 4.05 -7.48 -16.91
N PRO A 59 2.98 -6.77 -16.45
CA PRO A 59 2.02 -6.20 -17.37
C PRO A 59 2.74 -5.35 -18.43
N PRO A 60 2.28 -5.39 -19.70
CA PRO A 60 2.93 -4.65 -20.77
C PRO A 60 3.04 -3.17 -20.40
N ASN A 61 4.13 -2.54 -20.81
CA ASN A 61 4.42 -1.12 -20.58
C ASN A 61 4.74 -0.70 -19.13
N VAL A 62 4.73 -1.61 -18.15
CA VAL A 62 5.20 -1.30 -16.79
C VAL A 62 6.71 -1.15 -16.78
N ILE A 63 7.19 -0.05 -16.19
CA ILE A 63 8.62 0.20 -16.00
C ILE A 63 9.02 -0.23 -14.59
N ASP A 64 9.83 -1.27 -14.53
CA ASP A 64 10.31 -1.78 -13.26
C ASP A 64 11.41 -0.92 -12.62
N PHE A 65 11.61 -1.09 -11.31
CA PHE A 65 12.64 -0.38 -10.56
C PHE A 65 14.05 -0.54 -11.16
N GLU A 66 14.41 -1.76 -11.61
CA GLU A 66 15.73 -2.02 -12.18
C GLU A 66 15.95 -1.27 -13.50
N SER A 67 14.90 -1.10 -14.30
CA SER A 67 14.94 -0.29 -15.52
C SER A 67 15.18 1.19 -15.23
N THR A 68 14.77 1.70 -14.07
CA THR A 68 15.09 3.08 -13.67
C THR A 68 16.52 3.27 -13.19
N GLN A 69 17.25 2.18 -12.93
CA GLN A 69 18.67 2.23 -12.54
C GLN A 69 19.62 2.27 -13.74
N ARG A 70 19.10 2.13 -14.97
CA ARG A 70 19.92 2.18 -16.19
C ARG A 70 20.36 3.62 -16.48
N ASP A 71 21.52 3.75 -17.12
CA ASP A 71 22.06 5.05 -17.52
C ASP A 71 21.04 5.84 -18.37
N ASN A 72 20.93 7.14 -18.12
CA ASN A 72 20.02 8.08 -18.80
C ASN A 72 18.52 7.80 -18.64
N PHE A 73 18.10 7.09 -17.59
CA PHE A 73 16.67 7.02 -17.27
C PHE A 73 16.10 8.41 -16.94
N ILE A 74 15.03 8.80 -17.64
CA ILE A 74 14.30 10.04 -17.41
C ILE A 74 12.80 9.75 -17.40
N PHE A 75 12.10 10.29 -16.41
CA PHE A 75 10.65 10.34 -16.36
C PHE A 75 10.14 11.63 -17.03
N HIS A 76 9.35 11.49 -18.09
CA HIS A 76 8.89 12.59 -18.94
C HIS A 76 7.42 12.94 -18.64
N PHE A 77 7.19 13.86 -17.69
CA PHE A 77 5.84 14.30 -17.31
C PHE A 77 5.05 14.99 -18.46
N ASN A 78 5.73 15.54 -19.46
CA ASN A 78 5.09 16.10 -20.68
C ASN A 78 5.02 15.10 -21.84
N GLY A 79 5.43 13.84 -21.62
CA GLY A 79 5.52 12.81 -22.64
C GLY A 79 4.35 11.81 -22.59
N SER A 80 4.69 10.53 -22.73
CA SER A 80 3.76 9.39 -22.64
C SER A 80 3.93 8.60 -21.33
N ASP A 81 4.65 9.16 -20.37
CA ASP A 81 4.91 8.52 -19.09
C ASP A 81 3.77 8.83 -18.13
N VAL A 82 3.27 7.79 -17.47
CA VAL A 82 2.16 7.91 -16.53
C VAL A 82 2.55 7.25 -15.21
N MET A 83 2.64 8.06 -14.17
CA MET A 83 2.75 7.60 -12.79
C MET A 83 1.38 7.14 -12.29
N ILE A 84 1.27 5.92 -11.78
CA ILE A 84 0.01 5.35 -11.29
C ILE A 84 0.14 5.13 -9.79
N PHE A 85 -0.64 5.87 -9.00
CA PHE A 85 -0.65 5.71 -7.55
C PHE A 85 -1.75 4.74 -7.10
N LEU A 86 -1.35 3.53 -6.72
CA LEU A 86 -2.19 2.54 -6.07
C LEU A 86 -2.34 2.90 -4.59
N HIS A 87 -3.47 3.51 -4.23
CA HIS A 87 -3.74 3.95 -2.86
C HIS A 87 -4.43 2.84 -2.06
N ILE A 88 -3.67 2.15 -1.20
CA ILE A 88 -4.20 1.18 -0.22
C ILE A 88 -4.77 1.94 0.99
N GLN A 89 -5.94 1.54 1.48
CA GLN A 89 -6.56 2.20 2.62
C GLN A 89 -5.63 2.22 3.84
N LYS A 90 -5.56 3.39 4.47
CA LYS A 90 -4.90 3.64 5.77
C LYS A 90 -3.38 3.48 5.78
N THR A 91 -2.73 3.62 4.62
CA THR A 91 -1.26 3.62 4.48
C THR A 91 -0.64 5.02 4.33
N GLY A 92 -1.33 6.08 4.79
CA GLY A 92 -0.85 7.46 4.64
C GLY A 92 -0.98 8.02 3.21
N GLY A 93 -1.71 7.33 2.32
CA GLY A 93 -1.84 7.72 0.92
C GLY A 93 -2.60 9.04 0.68
N THR A 94 -3.39 9.53 1.63
CA THR A 94 -3.99 10.87 1.58
C THR A 94 -2.90 11.94 1.60
N THR A 95 -1.97 11.88 2.55
CA THR A 95 -0.84 12.81 2.67
C THR A 95 0.10 12.69 1.48
N PHE A 96 0.52 11.47 1.13
CA PHE A 96 1.40 11.26 -0.02
C PHE A 96 0.74 11.70 -1.34
N GLY A 97 -0.55 11.42 -1.53
CA GLY A 97 -1.31 11.86 -2.68
C GLY A 97 -1.36 13.39 -2.81
N LYS A 98 -1.53 14.12 -1.70
CA LYS A 98 -1.44 15.60 -1.68
C LYS A 98 -0.04 16.06 -2.10
N HIS A 99 1.02 15.45 -1.56
CA HIS A 99 2.40 15.75 -1.95
C HIS A 99 2.63 15.59 -3.46
N LEU A 100 2.08 14.53 -4.09
CA LEU A 100 2.22 14.31 -5.54
C LEU A 100 1.60 15.42 -6.40
N VAL A 101 0.49 16.02 -5.97
CA VAL A 101 -0.23 17.03 -6.76
C VAL A 101 0.12 18.47 -6.40
N GLN A 102 0.55 18.74 -5.16
CA GLN A 102 0.78 20.10 -4.65
C GLN A 102 2.27 20.43 -4.52
N ASP A 103 3.08 19.45 -4.11
CA ASP A 103 4.40 19.73 -3.57
C ASP A 103 5.55 19.34 -4.50
N ILE A 104 5.31 18.69 -5.65
CA ILE A 104 6.39 18.46 -6.62
C ILE A 104 6.80 19.78 -7.27
N ASN A 105 8.10 20.05 -7.31
CA ASN A 105 8.68 21.16 -8.05
C ASN A 105 8.78 20.81 -9.53
N LEU A 106 7.83 21.31 -10.32
CA LEU A 106 7.79 21.13 -11.77
C LEU A 106 8.08 22.46 -12.46
N GLU A 107 8.99 22.45 -13.43
CA GLU A 107 9.39 23.65 -14.20
C GLU A 107 8.21 24.26 -14.98
N SER A 108 7.21 23.45 -15.31
CA SER A 108 5.94 23.87 -15.90
C SER A 108 4.79 23.07 -15.28
N PRO A 109 3.59 23.67 -15.12
CA PRO A 109 2.43 22.91 -14.67
C PRO A 109 2.19 21.75 -15.65
N PRO A 110 2.15 20.52 -15.15
CA PRO A 110 2.01 19.35 -16.01
C PRO A 110 0.57 19.36 -16.56
N GLY A 111 0.42 19.42 -17.89
CA GLY A 111 -0.89 19.61 -18.52
C GLY A 111 -0.96 20.67 -19.62
N GLY A 112 0.17 21.21 -20.09
CA GLY A 112 0.20 21.96 -21.36
C GLY A 112 -0.22 21.12 -22.58
N SER A 113 -0.24 19.79 -22.43
CA SER A 113 -0.87 18.84 -23.33
C SER A 113 -2.05 18.18 -22.61
N ASN A 114 -3.15 17.85 -23.32
CA ASN A 114 -4.33 17.13 -22.80
C ASN A 114 -4.02 15.67 -22.36
N LYS A 115 -2.82 15.38 -21.86
CA LYS A 115 -2.35 14.04 -21.50
C LYS A 115 -2.13 13.89 -20.00
N THR A 116 -2.55 12.75 -19.48
CA THR A 116 -2.39 12.40 -18.06
C THR A 116 -0.97 11.92 -17.79
N TRP A 117 -0.25 12.61 -16.91
CA TRP A 117 1.07 12.19 -16.40
C TRP A 117 0.98 11.49 -15.04
N LEU A 118 -0.10 11.73 -14.28
CA LEU A 118 -0.38 11.14 -12.97
C LEU A 118 -1.80 10.60 -12.95
N PHE A 119 -1.93 9.29 -12.73
CA PHE A 119 -3.20 8.61 -12.50
C PHE A 119 -3.35 8.31 -11.01
N SER A 120 -4.20 9.07 -10.33
CA SER A 120 -4.39 9.00 -8.88
C SER A 120 -5.76 9.55 -8.50
N ARG A 121 -6.15 9.38 -7.23
CA ARG A 121 -7.36 10.02 -6.68
C ARG A 121 -7.37 11.53 -6.91
N TYR A 122 -6.26 12.22 -6.63
CA TYR A 122 -6.23 13.70 -6.65
C TYR A 122 -5.98 14.30 -8.04
N SER A 123 -5.65 13.48 -9.04
CA SER A 123 -5.48 13.93 -10.43
C SER A 123 -6.64 13.50 -11.33
N THR A 124 -6.93 12.20 -11.38
CA THR A 124 -7.95 11.63 -12.27
C THR A 124 -9.22 11.25 -11.53
N GLY A 125 -9.22 11.22 -10.19
CA GLY A 125 -10.28 10.59 -9.41
C GLY A 125 -10.26 9.06 -9.54
N TRP A 126 -11.34 8.43 -9.10
CA TRP A 126 -11.48 6.97 -9.03
C TRP A 126 -11.96 6.32 -10.35
N LYS A 127 -11.31 6.63 -11.48
CA LYS A 127 -11.77 6.17 -12.81
C LYS A 127 -11.81 4.65 -12.94
N CYS A 128 -10.85 3.95 -12.32
CA CYS A 128 -10.81 2.49 -12.31
C CYS A 128 -11.61 1.84 -11.17
N GLY A 129 -12.10 2.61 -10.21
CA GLY A 129 -12.78 2.10 -9.02
C GLY A 129 -12.28 2.79 -7.75
N LEU A 130 -13.13 2.89 -6.73
CA LEU A 130 -12.76 3.42 -5.42
C LEU A 130 -11.70 2.49 -4.80
N HIS A 131 -10.51 3.03 -4.51
CA HIS A 131 -9.35 2.26 -4.05
C HIS A 131 -9.03 1.05 -4.94
N ALA A 132 -9.04 1.25 -6.26
CA ALA A 132 -8.70 0.22 -7.23
C ALA A 132 -7.35 -0.44 -6.90
N ASP A 133 -7.37 -1.78 -6.81
CA ASP A 133 -6.19 -2.59 -6.50
C ASP A 133 -5.30 -2.85 -7.73
N TRP A 134 -4.23 -3.63 -7.56
CA TRP A 134 -3.31 -3.99 -8.65
C TRP A 134 -4.05 -4.65 -9.80
N THR A 135 -4.99 -5.56 -9.50
CA THR A 135 -5.75 -6.31 -10.51
C THR A 135 -6.66 -5.38 -11.29
N GLU A 136 -7.33 -4.46 -10.60
CA GLU A 136 -8.21 -3.48 -11.24
C GLU A 136 -7.42 -2.46 -12.07
N LEU A 137 -6.33 -1.90 -11.53
CA LEU A 137 -5.56 -0.86 -12.20
C LEU A 137 -4.86 -1.37 -13.46
N THR A 138 -4.22 -2.54 -13.40
CA THR A 138 -3.51 -3.12 -14.55
C THR A 138 -4.45 -3.53 -15.68
N ALA A 139 -5.70 -3.89 -15.36
CA ALA A 139 -6.73 -4.17 -16.36
C ALA A 139 -7.44 -2.91 -16.91
N CYS A 140 -7.37 -1.78 -16.22
CA CYS A 140 -8.22 -0.62 -16.51
C CYS A 140 -7.48 0.61 -17.06
N VAL A 141 -6.28 0.94 -16.56
CA VAL A 141 -5.67 2.25 -16.82
C VAL A 141 -5.35 2.46 -18.31
N ASP A 142 -4.74 1.47 -18.96
CA ASP A 142 -4.39 1.59 -20.38
C ASP A 142 -5.63 1.68 -21.30
N PRO A 143 -6.64 0.80 -21.20
CA PRO A 143 -7.88 0.95 -21.95
C PRO A 143 -8.59 2.29 -21.70
N TYR A 144 -8.60 2.77 -20.45
CA TYR A 144 -9.20 4.06 -20.11
C TYR A 144 -8.48 5.21 -20.81
N LEU A 145 -7.16 5.31 -20.67
CA LEU A 145 -6.37 6.40 -21.27
C LEU A 145 -6.40 6.32 -22.80
N SER A 146 -6.34 5.12 -23.37
CA SER A 146 -6.48 4.92 -24.82
C SER A 146 -7.83 5.39 -25.35
N LYS A 147 -8.91 5.20 -24.57
CA LYS A 147 -10.24 5.70 -24.92
C LYS A 147 -10.37 7.22 -24.78
N THR A 148 -9.75 7.84 -23.78
CA THR A 148 -9.93 9.27 -23.48
C THR A 148 -8.93 10.18 -24.18
N GLU A 149 -7.70 9.71 -24.41
CA GLU A 149 -6.59 10.49 -24.95
C GLU A 149 -6.11 9.98 -26.31
N GLY A 150 -6.71 8.90 -26.82
CA GLY A 150 -6.31 8.22 -28.03
C GLY A 150 -5.26 7.11 -27.80
N PRO A 151 -5.08 6.22 -28.79
CA PRO A 151 -4.10 5.15 -28.71
C PRO A 151 -2.68 5.72 -28.68
N GLY A 152 -1.80 5.06 -27.94
CA GLY A 152 -0.39 5.44 -27.89
C GLY A 152 0.40 4.52 -26.98
N THR A 153 1.69 4.41 -27.26
CA THR A 153 2.63 3.70 -26.38
C THR A 153 2.87 4.55 -25.15
N ARG A 154 2.44 4.06 -23.99
CA ARG A 154 2.66 4.71 -22.69
C ARG A 154 3.69 3.91 -21.91
N ARG A 155 4.35 4.56 -20.94
CA ARG A 155 5.17 3.88 -19.93
C ARG A 155 4.51 4.06 -18.57
N TYR A 156 4.27 2.98 -17.85
CA TYR A 156 3.53 2.98 -16.60
C TYR A 156 4.44 2.79 -15.41
N PHE A 157 4.40 3.75 -14.49
CA PHE A 157 5.23 3.78 -13.30
C PHE A 157 4.32 3.58 -12.08
N TYR A 158 4.14 2.32 -11.69
CA TYR A 158 3.30 1.99 -10.54
C TYR A 158 4.03 2.33 -9.24
N ILE A 159 3.30 3.06 -8.39
CA ILE A 159 3.76 3.44 -7.06
C ILE A 159 2.71 3.16 -5.99
N THR A 160 3.16 2.91 -4.76
CA THR A 160 2.27 2.67 -3.61
C THR A 160 2.91 3.12 -2.30
N PHE A 161 2.12 3.08 -1.22
CA PHE A 161 2.59 3.23 0.16
C PHE A 161 2.08 2.07 1.00
N LEU A 162 2.95 1.53 1.85
CA LEU A 162 2.62 0.51 2.86
C LEU A 162 2.73 1.09 4.27
N ARG A 163 2.23 0.32 5.24
CA ARG A 163 2.23 0.67 6.66
C ARG A 163 2.38 -0.60 7.49
N GLU A 164 2.94 -0.48 8.69
CA GLU A 164 3.00 -1.59 9.63
C GLU A 164 1.59 -2.22 9.80
N PRO A 165 1.42 -3.54 9.58
CA PRO A 165 0.11 -4.18 9.43
C PRO A 165 -0.84 -4.00 10.61
N VAL A 166 -0.36 -4.09 11.86
CA VAL A 166 -1.21 -3.93 13.04
C VAL A 166 -1.72 -2.49 13.12
N SER A 167 -0.83 -1.51 12.98
CA SER A 167 -1.14 -0.08 12.94
C SER A 167 -2.11 0.26 11.80
N ARG A 168 -1.93 -0.37 10.63
CA ARG A 168 -2.80 -0.22 9.45
C ARG A 168 -4.20 -0.79 9.72
N TYR A 169 -4.28 -1.98 10.31
CA TYR A 169 -5.53 -2.66 10.66
C TYR A 169 -6.33 -1.88 11.70
N LEU A 170 -5.68 -1.42 12.78
CA LEU A 170 -6.32 -0.60 13.82
C LEU A 170 -6.78 0.76 13.29
N SER A 171 -5.98 1.38 12.42
CA SER A 171 -6.38 2.61 11.75
C SER A 171 -7.60 2.42 10.84
N GLU A 172 -7.75 1.25 10.22
CA GLU A 172 -8.95 0.89 9.44
C GLU A 172 -10.14 0.64 10.36
N PHE A 173 -9.98 -0.15 11.42
CA PHE A 173 -11.00 -0.38 12.43
C PHE A 173 -11.59 0.95 12.93
N ARG A 174 -10.74 1.90 13.36
CA ARG A 174 -11.20 3.20 13.85
C ARG A 174 -11.92 4.02 12.78
N HIS A 175 -11.54 3.88 11.51
CA HIS A 175 -12.22 4.58 10.43
C HIS A 175 -13.59 3.98 10.13
N VAL A 176 -13.69 2.65 10.16
CA VAL A 176 -14.94 1.90 9.99
C VAL A 176 -15.90 2.15 11.15
N GLN A 177 -15.38 2.18 12.38
CA GLN A 177 -16.13 2.54 13.59
C GLN A 177 -16.77 3.95 13.51
N ARG A 178 -16.24 4.84 12.65
CA ARG A 178 -16.80 6.17 12.35
C ARG A 178 -17.55 6.23 11.01
N GLY A 179 -17.95 5.09 10.46
CA GLY A 179 -18.84 5.00 9.30
C GLY A 179 -18.17 4.78 7.94
N ALA A 180 -16.84 4.62 7.87
CA ALA A 180 -16.21 4.24 6.61
C ALA A 180 -16.63 2.83 6.17
N THR A 181 -17.01 2.68 4.90
CA THR A 181 -17.39 1.37 4.32
C THR A 181 -16.59 1.02 3.07
N TRP A 182 -16.27 2.03 2.25
CA TRP A 182 -15.82 1.87 0.86
C TRP A 182 -16.72 0.94 0.04
N LYS A 183 -18.03 0.92 0.33
CA LYS A 183 -19.01 0.01 -0.30
C LYS A 183 -19.14 0.14 -1.82
N ASP A 184 -18.71 1.28 -2.38
CA ASP A 184 -18.67 1.54 -3.83
C ASP A 184 -17.40 1.01 -4.54
N SER A 185 -16.49 0.37 -3.81
CA SER A 185 -15.37 -0.35 -4.42
C SER A 185 -15.89 -1.45 -5.35
N LYS A 186 -15.36 -1.51 -6.58
CA LYS A 186 -15.90 -2.40 -7.61
C LYS A 186 -15.46 -3.85 -7.42
N HIS A 187 -14.26 -4.07 -6.86
CA HIS A 187 -13.68 -5.40 -6.69
C HIS A 187 -13.71 -6.21 -8.00
N THR A 188 -13.32 -5.55 -9.09
CA THR A 188 -13.37 -6.11 -10.44
C THR A 188 -12.21 -7.07 -10.64
N CYS A 189 -12.50 -8.30 -11.04
CA CYS A 189 -11.49 -9.30 -11.39
C CYS A 189 -12.07 -10.22 -12.47
N ASN A 190 -11.25 -10.59 -13.46
CA ASN A 190 -11.70 -11.31 -14.67
C ASN A 190 -12.91 -10.65 -15.35
N GLY A 191 -12.91 -9.31 -15.43
CA GLY A 191 -13.94 -8.54 -16.13
C GLY A 191 -15.30 -8.45 -15.43
N ARG A 192 -15.46 -9.01 -14.22
CA ARG A 192 -16.70 -8.93 -13.43
C ARG A 192 -16.45 -8.41 -12.03
N ARG A 193 -17.49 -7.87 -11.39
CA ARG A 193 -17.47 -7.50 -9.96
C ARG A 193 -17.59 -8.75 -9.08
N ALA A 194 -17.02 -8.67 -7.88
CA ALA A 194 -17.30 -9.64 -6.83
C ALA A 194 -18.78 -9.62 -6.45
N THR A 195 -19.34 -10.80 -6.19
CA THR A 195 -20.70 -10.98 -5.70
C THR A 195 -20.76 -10.84 -4.17
N SER A 196 -21.96 -10.64 -3.63
CA SER A 196 -22.19 -10.65 -2.17
C SER A 196 -22.00 -12.03 -1.54
N ILE A 197 -21.91 -13.10 -2.34
CA ILE A 197 -21.57 -14.45 -1.86
C ILE A 197 -20.05 -14.57 -1.68
N GLU A 198 -19.28 -14.01 -2.60
CA GLU A 198 -17.81 -14.01 -2.56
C GLU A 198 -17.27 -13.04 -1.49
N ILE A 199 -17.92 -11.89 -1.35
CA ILE A 199 -17.60 -10.88 -0.34
C ILE A 199 -18.89 -10.49 0.40
N PRO A 200 -19.34 -11.31 1.38
CA PRO A 200 -20.51 -10.96 2.17
C PRO A 200 -20.19 -9.76 3.08
N PRO A 201 -21.12 -8.79 3.22
CA PRO A 201 -20.89 -7.63 4.07
C PRO A 201 -20.81 -8.05 5.55
N CYS A 202 -19.95 -7.37 6.32
CA CYS A 202 -19.81 -7.61 7.75
C CYS A 202 -20.91 -6.95 8.60
N TYR A 203 -21.57 -5.93 8.05
CA TYR A 203 -22.77 -5.31 8.61
C TYR A 203 -24.00 -5.78 7.82
N LYS A 204 -25.17 -5.76 8.45
CA LYS A 204 -26.42 -6.28 7.88
C LYS A 204 -27.39 -5.13 7.60
N PRO A 205 -28.49 -5.34 6.86
CA PRO A 205 -29.59 -4.41 6.84
C PRO A 205 -30.33 -4.40 8.18
N PRO A 206 -30.89 -3.25 8.63
CA PRO A 206 -31.03 -2.00 7.88
C PRO A 206 -29.78 -1.09 7.94
N GLU A 207 -28.70 -1.50 8.59
CA GLU A 207 -27.50 -0.68 8.73
C GLU A 207 -26.83 -0.39 7.37
N GLU A 208 -26.49 0.87 7.10
CA GLU A 208 -25.85 1.30 5.86
C GLU A 208 -24.31 1.29 5.94
N ASN A 209 -23.78 1.12 7.15
CA ASN A 209 -22.37 1.14 7.50
C ASN A 209 -22.11 0.23 8.73
N TRP A 210 -20.89 0.28 9.25
CA TRP A 210 -20.49 -0.48 10.44
C TRP A 210 -20.03 0.45 11.56
N GLU A 211 -20.77 1.56 11.76
CA GLU A 211 -20.55 2.49 12.88
C GLU A 211 -20.64 1.76 14.22
N ASP A 212 -19.89 2.28 15.19
CA ASP A 212 -19.84 1.77 16.56
C ASP A 212 -19.42 0.29 16.70
N VAL A 213 -18.93 -0.35 15.63
CA VAL A 213 -18.40 -1.71 15.68
C VAL A 213 -17.34 -1.84 16.77
N SER A 214 -17.41 -2.93 17.54
CA SER A 214 -16.38 -3.25 18.53
C SER A 214 -15.14 -3.85 17.84
N LEU A 215 -13.95 -3.72 18.43
CA LEU A 215 -12.75 -4.35 17.86
C LEU A 215 -12.90 -5.87 17.75
N ARG A 216 -13.64 -6.49 18.69
CA ARG A 216 -13.96 -7.92 18.66
C ARG A 216 -14.79 -8.28 17.43
N ASP A 217 -15.92 -7.61 17.21
CA ASP A 217 -16.79 -7.91 16.05
C ASP A 217 -16.08 -7.62 14.73
N PHE A 218 -15.23 -6.59 14.70
CA PHE A 218 -14.38 -6.28 13.56
C PHE A 218 -13.41 -7.44 13.23
N MET A 219 -12.81 -8.06 14.24
CA MET A 219 -11.93 -9.24 14.08
C MET A 219 -12.68 -10.53 13.77
N ASP A 220 -13.91 -10.69 14.27
CA ASP A 220 -14.68 -11.92 14.17
C ASP A 220 -15.39 -12.07 12.81
N CYS A 221 -15.53 -11.00 12.03
CA CYS A 221 -16.08 -11.09 10.68
C CYS A 221 -15.12 -11.77 9.69
N SER A 222 -15.45 -12.99 9.26
CA SER A 222 -14.67 -13.80 8.31
C SER A 222 -14.49 -13.21 6.90
N SER A 223 -15.32 -12.25 6.51
CA SER A 223 -15.26 -11.54 5.23
C SER A 223 -14.66 -10.14 5.33
N ASN A 224 -14.15 -9.73 6.50
CA ASN A 224 -13.59 -8.40 6.69
C ASN A 224 -12.40 -8.16 5.74
N LEU A 225 -12.57 -7.21 4.82
CA LEU A 225 -11.55 -6.83 3.83
C LEU A 225 -10.36 -6.07 4.43
N ALA A 226 -10.39 -5.73 5.71
CA ALA A 226 -9.21 -5.21 6.43
C ALA A 226 -8.11 -6.28 6.59
N VAL A 227 -8.50 -7.56 6.62
CA VAL A 227 -7.58 -8.68 6.79
C VAL A 227 -6.71 -8.86 5.54
N ASN A 228 -5.39 -8.88 5.74
CA ASN A 228 -4.39 -9.02 4.67
C ASN A 228 -4.62 -8.06 3.49
N ARG A 229 -5.06 -6.82 3.79
CA ARG A 229 -5.46 -5.83 2.78
C ARG A 229 -4.31 -5.49 1.85
N MET A 230 -3.10 -5.28 2.36
CA MET A 230 -1.97 -4.88 1.53
C MET A 230 -1.60 -5.99 0.55
N THR A 231 -1.54 -7.23 1.03
CA THR A 231 -1.26 -8.41 0.21
C THR A 231 -2.33 -8.60 -0.85
N ARG A 232 -3.61 -8.58 -0.46
CA ARG A 232 -4.73 -8.73 -1.40
C ARG A 232 -4.72 -7.65 -2.47
N MET A 233 -4.47 -6.39 -2.10
CA MET A 233 -4.52 -5.28 -3.04
C MET A 233 -3.29 -5.15 -3.94
N LEU A 234 -2.19 -5.81 -3.58
CA LEU A 234 -0.98 -5.85 -4.40
C LEU A 234 -0.86 -7.11 -5.27
N ALA A 235 -1.55 -8.19 -4.89
CA ALA A 235 -1.55 -9.43 -5.66
C ALA A 235 -2.39 -9.32 -6.94
N ASP A 236 -2.03 -10.15 -7.91
CA ASP A 236 -2.89 -10.52 -9.03
C ASP A 236 -3.93 -11.53 -8.54
N LEU A 237 -5.15 -11.07 -8.33
CA LEU A 237 -6.24 -11.90 -7.82
C LEU A 237 -6.72 -12.92 -8.87
N THR A 238 -6.41 -12.74 -10.16
CA THR A 238 -6.80 -13.69 -11.21
C THR A 238 -6.15 -15.07 -11.00
N LEU A 239 -4.99 -15.10 -10.34
CA LEU A 239 -4.23 -16.32 -10.02
C LEU A 239 -4.88 -17.19 -8.96
N VAL A 240 -5.79 -16.62 -8.18
CA VAL A 240 -6.51 -17.30 -7.11
C VAL A 240 -8.02 -17.32 -7.36
N ASN A 241 -8.42 -17.33 -8.62
CA ASN A 241 -9.82 -17.29 -9.04
C ASN A 241 -10.60 -16.11 -8.42
N CYS A 242 -9.97 -14.94 -8.39
CA CYS A 242 -10.55 -13.70 -7.87
C CYS A 242 -10.94 -13.82 -6.40
N TYR A 243 -12.22 -13.59 -6.07
CA TYR A 243 -12.75 -13.60 -4.71
C TYR A 243 -13.41 -14.93 -4.32
N ASP A 244 -13.38 -15.93 -5.20
CA ASP A 244 -13.82 -17.29 -4.88
C ASP A 244 -12.80 -17.96 -3.95
N LYS A 245 -13.19 -18.14 -2.69
CA LYS A 245 -12.38 -18.80 -1.67
C LYS A 245 -12.50 -20.33 -1.69
N LEU A 246 -13.41 -20.89 -2.49
CA LEU A 246 -13.68 -22.33 -2.53
C LEU A 246 -12.89 -23.04 -3.64
N SER A 247 -12.33 -22.30 -4.60
CA SER A 247 -11.62 -22.88 -5.75
C SER A 247 -10.31 -23.58 -5.39
N MET A 248 -9.73 -23.29 -4.22
CA MET A 248 -8.45 -23.85 -3.76
C MET A 248 -8.34 -23.81 -2.24
N SER A 249 -7.36 -24.52 -1.69
CA SER A 249 -7.12 -24.52 -0.25
C SER A 249 -6.63 -23.14 0.25
N PHE A 250 -6.94 -22.81 1.51
CA PHE A 250 -6.46 -21.59 2.16
C PHE A 250 -4.94 -21.42 2.07
N ARG A 251 -4.19 -22.50 2.34
CA ARG A 251 -2.72 -22.48 2.32
C ARG A 251 -2.14 -22.21 0.92
N GLU A 252 -2.74 -22.83 -0.10
CA GLU A 252 -2.34 -22.62 -1.49
C GLU A 252 -2.64 -21.19 -1.93
N ARG A 253 -3.85 -20.70 -1.62
CA ARG A 253 -4.28 -19.33 -1.90
C ARG A 253 -3.34 -18.31 -1.27
N ASP A 254 -3.02 -18.47 0.01
CA ASP A 254 -2.13 -17.59 0.76
C ASP A 254 -0.72 -17.54 0.15
N THR A 255 -0.20 -18.71 -0.26
CA THR A 255 1.10 -18.81 -0.92
C THR A 255 1.12 -18.02 -2.22
N ILE A 256 0.09 -18.19 -3.06
CA ILE A 256 -0.02 -17.49 -4.35
C ILE A 256 -0.19 -15.98 -4.15
N LEU A 257 -1.07 -15.57 -3.22
CA LEU A 257 -1.29 -14.15 -2.88
C LEU A 257 0.00 -13.48 -2.40
N PHE A 258 0.72 -14.12 -1.47
CA PHE A 258 1.96 -13.58 -0.93
C PHE A 258 3.03 -13.43 -2.02
N GLU A 259 3.31 -14.49 -2.78
CA GLU A 259 4.35 -14.46 -3.81
C GLU A 259 4.00 -13.47 -4.94
N SER A 260 2.71 -13.38 -5.32
CA SER A 260 2.23 -12.40 -6.30
C SER A 260 2.40 -10.96 -5.80
N ALA A 261 1.95 -10.66 -4.56
CA ALA A 261 2.08 -9.33 -3.97
C ALA A 261 3.55 -8.90 -3.82
N LYS A 262 4.40 -9.83 -3.36
CA LYS A 262 5.85 -9.63 -3.24
C LYS A 262 6.49 -9.32 -4.59
N ARG A 263 6.20 -10.13 -5.62
CA ARG A 263 6.68 -9.92 -6.99
C ARG A 263 6.22 -8.57 -7.55
N ASN A 264 4.95 -8.21 -7.34
CA ASN A 264 4.38 -6.95 -7.81
C ASN A 264 5.03 -5.75 -7.11
N LEU A 265 5.34 -5.86 -5.81
CA LEU A 265 6.05 -4.83 -5.07
C LEU A 265 7.52 -4.69 -5.55
N GLU A 266 8.18 -5.79 -5.90
CA GLU A 266 9.53 -5.78 -6.49
C GLU A 266 9.58 -5.06 -7.84
N ILE A 267 8.59 -5.27 -8.71
CA ILE A 267 8.55 -4.57 -10.01
C ILE A 267 8.12 -3.12 -9.88
N MET A 268 7.33 -2.74 -8.86
CA MET A 268 6.90 -1.34 -8.73
C MET A 268 8.09 -0.40 -8.76
N THR A 269 7.96 0.64 -9.59
CA THR A 269 8.99 1.66 -9.79
C THR A 269 9.41 2.26 -8.45
N PHE A 270 8.44 2.52 -7.58
CA PHE A 270 8.68 3.03 -6.24
C PHE A 270 7.60 2.55 -5.28
N PHE A 271 7.96 2.37 -4.01
CA PHE A 271 7.00 2.33 -2.92
C PHE A 271 7.60 3.00 -1.69
N GLY A 272 6.74 3.62 -0.88
CA GLY A 272 7.10 4.20 0.41
C GLY A 272 6.57 3.39 1.58
N LEU A 273 7.11 3.63 2.77
CA LEU A 273 6.59 3.11 4.03
C LEU A 273 6.18 4.27 4.92
N THR A 274 5.02 4.15 5.55
CA THR A 274 4.47 5.18 6.45
C THR A 274 5.43 5.50 7.59
N GLU A 275 6.14 4.48 8.07
CA GLU A 275 7.10 4.54 9.16
C GLU A 275 8.48 5.06 8.72
N GLU A 276 8.73 5.22 7.41
CA GLU A 276 10.03 5.61 6.85
C GLU A 276 9.85 6.78 5.85
N GLN A 277 9.18 7.86 6.27
CA GLN A 277 8.79 8.98 5.40
C GLN A 277 9.97 9.67 4.75
N ILE A 278 11.03 9.94 5.52
CA ILE A 278 12.24 10.63 5.02
C ILE A 278 12.96 9.78 3.97
N ALA A 279 13.09 8.47 4.23
CA ALA A 279 13.69 7.55 3.26
C ALA A 279 12.80 7.38 2.03
N SER A 280 11.48 7.41 2.20
CA SER A 280 10.49 7.36 1.11
C SER A 280 10.58 8.59 0.20
N GLN A 281 10.63 9.80 0.78
CA GLN A 281 10.84 11.04 0.02
C GLN A 281 12.15 10.98 -0.76
N TYR A 282 13.26 10.60 -0.10
CA TYR A 282 14.56 10.51 -0.74
C TYR A 282 14.55 9.54 -1.94
N LEU A 283 14.00 8.33 -1.76
CA LEU A 283 13.92 7.34 -2.82
C LEU A 283 13.08 7.83 -3.99
N PHE A 284 11.90 8.41 -3.73
CA PHE A 284 11.05 8.97 -4.78
C PHE A 284 11.80 10.02 -5.60
N GLN A 285 12.43 10.98 -4.92
CA GLN A 285 13.17 12.06 -5.58
C GLN A 285 14.31 11.53 -6.45
N LYS A 286 15.03 10.50 -5.98
CA LYS A 286 16.13 9.88 -6.74
C LYS A 286 15.68 9.05 -7.93
N ILE A 287 14.60 8.30 -7.79
CA ILE A 287 14.09 7.44 -8.87
C ILE A 287 13.53 8.28 -10.01
N PHE A 288 12.75 9.32 -9.71
CA PHE A 288 12.10 10.14 -10.72
C PHE A 288 12.90 11.38 -11.13
N ASN A 289 14.04 11.64 -10.47
CA ASN A 289 14.81 12.87 -10.60
C ASN A 289 13.92 14.13 -10.41
N LEU A 290 13.08 14.09 -9.38
CA LEU A 290 12.15 15.15 -9.00
C LEU A 290 12.48 15.65 -7.60
N ASN A 291 12.02 16.85 -7.24
CA ASN A 291 12.17 17.38 -5.89
C ASN A 291 10.81 17.82 -5.35
N PHE A 292 10.57 17.57 -4.07
CA PHE A 292 9.44 18.17 -3.36
C PHE A 292 9.83 19.55 -2.82
N LYS A 293 8.88 20.49 -2.86
CA LYS A 293 8.96 21.83 -2.24
C LYS A 293 8.83 21.74 -0.72
N VAL A 294 8.10 20.72 -0.25
CA VAL A 294 7.82 20.47 1.17
C VAL A 294 8.44 19.13 1.55
N ASN A 295 9.20 19.10 2.64
CA ASN A 295 9.76 17.87 3.16
C ASN A 295 8.68 17.02 3.82
N PHE A 296 8.80 15.70 3.69
CA PHE A 296 7.92 14.79 4.37
C PHE A 296 8.26 14.81 5.86
N THR A 297 7.24 14.96 6.69
CA THR A 297 7.40 14.91 8.13
C THR A 297 7.39 13.47 8.59
N GLN A 298 8.47 13.06 9.27
CA GLN A 298 8.46 11.79 9.98
C GLN A 298 7.56 11.93 11.20
N TYR A 299 6.36 11.39 11.11
CA TYR A 299 5.59 11.12 12.31
C TYR A 299 6.29 9.94 13.00
N GLN A 300 6.99 10.22 14.11
CA GLN A 300 7.27 9.18 15.09
C GLN A 300 5.94 8.52 15.41
N ARG A 301 5.90 7.18 15.59
CA ARG A 301 4.69 6.43 16.02
C ARG A 301 3.93 7.35 16.96
N VAL A 302 2.80 7.88 16.50
CA VAL A 302 2.13 8.95 17.22
C VAL A 302 1.95 8.45 18.64
N GLN A 303 2.43 9.22 19.60
CA GLN A 303 2.20 9.08 21.03
C GLN A 303 0.70 9.30 21.30
N GLY A 304 -0.12 8.40 20.74
CA GLY A 304 -1.54 8.64 20.45
C GLY A 304 -2.22 7.64 19.50
N ASP A 305 -1.65 6.46 19.20
CA ASP A 305 -2.53 5.30 19.00
C ASP A 305 -2.77 4.67 20.38
N SER A 306 -3.53 5.37 21.22
CA SER A 306 -3.89 4.88 22.56
C SER A 306 -4.43 3.45 22.50
N THR A 307 -5.08 3.10 21.38
CA THR A 307 -5.52 1.75 21.08
C THR A 307 -4.41 0.71 21.18
N LEU A 308 -3.21 0.95 20.61
CA LEU A 308 -2.10 -0.01 20.61
C LEU A 308 -1.54 -0.25 22.01
N GLU A 309 -1.44 0.80 22.82
CA GLU A 309 -0.95 0.73 24.20
C GLU A 309 -1.98 0.09 25.15
N GLU A 310 -3.26 0.13 24.79
CA GLU A 310 -4.37 -0.48 25.51
C GLU A 310 -4.65 -1.95 25.12
N LEU A 311 -4.02 -2.47 24.06
CA LEU A 311 -4.29 -3.84 23.62
C LEU A 311 -3.68 -4.88 24.56
N SER A 312 -4.48 -5.89 24.93
CA SER A 312 -3.93 -7.08 25.57
C SER A 312 -3.03 -7.86 24.59
N PRO A 313 -2.02 -8.59 25.09
CA PRO A 313 -1.15 -9.42 24.24
C PRO A 313 -1.92 -10.44 23.39
N GLU A 314 -3.04 -10.94 23.89
CA GLU A 314 -3.91 -11.87 23.17
C GLU A 314 -4.58 -11.21 21.96
N VAL A 315 -5.12 -10.00 22.13
CA VAL A 315 -5.74 -9.24 21.04
C VAL A 315 -4.70 -8.87 19.99
N LEU A 316 -3.50 -8.44 20.41
CA LEU A 316 -2.41 -8.16 19.49
C LEU A 316 -2.05 -9.40 18.66
N SER A 317 -1.83 -10.54 19.31
CA SER A 317 -1.53 -11.80 18.62
C SER A 317 -2.64 -12.21 17.66
N ARG A 318 -3.91 -11.96 18.02
CA ARG A 318 -5.04 -12.23 17.12
C ARG A 318 -5.01 -11.35 15.88
N ILE A 319 -4.73 -10.06 16.00
CA ILE A 319 -4.60 -9.14 14.85
C ILE A 319 -3.43 -9.58 13.95
N GLU A 320 -2.31 -9.98 14.55
CA GLU A 320 -1.16 -10.48 13.79
C GLU A 320 -1.49 -11.76 13.01
N GLN A 321 -2.20 -12.71 13.64
CA GLN A 321 -2.64 -13.95 12.97
C GLN A 321 -3.61 -13.67 11.82
N LEU A 322 -4.55 -12.74 11.99
CA LEU A 322 -5.43 -12.31 10.92
C LEU A 322 -4.60 -11.75 9.75
N ASN A 323 -3.64 -10.88 10.04
CA ASN A 323 -2.84 -10.15 9.05
C ASN A 323 -1.48 -10.81 8.74
N HIS A 324 -1.39 -12.13 8.85
CA HIS A 324 -0.12 -12.85 8.76
C HIS A 324 0.58 -12.72 7.38
N LEU A 325 -0.15 -12.52 6.28
CA LEU A 325 0.45 -12.24 4.96
C LEU A 325 0.99 -10.82 4.90
N ASP A 326 0.23 -9.85 5.41
CA ASP A 326 0.65 -8.45 5.46
C ASP A 326 1.91 -8.28 6.33
N ILE A 327 2.04 -9.05 7.42
CA ILE A 327 3.25 -9.11 8.25
C ILE A 327 4.46 -9.59 7.45
N LYS A 328 4.33 -10.71 6.74
CA LYS A 328 5.41 -11.23 5.89
C LYS A 328 5.77 -10.24 4.79
N LEU A 329 4.77 -9.64 4.14
CA LEU A 329 4.95 -8.69 3.05
C LEU A 329 5.63 -7.41 3.53
N TYR A 330 5.20 -6.86 4.67
CA TYR A 330 5.76 -5.62 5.22
C TYR A 330 7.21 -5.80 5.67
N ALA A 331 7.53 -6.94 6.31
CA ALA A 331 8.92 -7.28 6.66
C ALA A 331 9.82 -7.30 5.41
N TYR A 332 9.36 -7.98 4.34
CA TYR A 332 10.06 -7.99 3.06
C TYR A 332 10.19 -6.60 2.44
N ALA A 333 9.11 -5.82 2.43
CA ALA A 333 9.09 -4.47 1.89
C ALA A 333 10.12 -3.55 2.58
N LYS A 334 10.23 -3.65 3.91
CA LYS A 334 11.21 -2.89 4.71
C LYS A 334 12.64 -3.24 4.32
N GLU A 335 12.96 -4.53 4.20
CA GLU A 335 14.28 -4.97 3.75
C GLU A 335 14.60 -4.49 2.33
N LEU A 336 13.66 -4.65 1.39
CA LEU A 336 13.82 -4.23 0.00
C LEU A 336 14.00 -2.71 -0.13
N MET A 337 13.19 -1.91 0.58
CA MET A 337 13.31 -0.45 0.59
C MET A 337 14.68 -0.02 1.11
N MET A 338 15.15 -0.62 2.21
CA MET A 338 16.47 -0.30 2.79
C MET A 338 17.63 -0.74 1.89
N LYS A 339 17.49 -1.85 1.17
CA LYS A 339 18.43 -2.22 0.12
C LYS A 339 18.50 -1.16 -0.98
N ARG A 340 17.36 -0.72 -1.51
CA ARG A 340 17.26 0.35 -2.54
C ARG A 340 17.85 1.67 -2.04
N TYR A 341 17.49 2.09 -0.83
CA TYR A 341 17.97 3.33 -0.21
C TYR A 341 19.50 3.35 -0.08
N ARG A 342 20.08 2.26 0.44
CA ARG A 342 21.54 2.13 0.59
C ARG A 342 22.26 2.10 -0.77
N ALA A 343 21.66 1.50 -1.79
CA ALA A 343 22.21 1.48 -3.14
C ALA A 343 22.36 2.91 -3.70
N PHE A 344 21.30 3.72 -3.64
CA PHE A 344 21.35 5.12 -4.05
C PHE A 344 22.37 5.94 -3.25
N LYS A 345 22.40 5.77 -1.92
CA LYS A 345 23.38 6.46 -1.05
C LYS A 345 24.82 6.09 -1.37
N LYS A 346 25.09 4.86 -1.83
CA LYS A 346 26.43 4.43 -2.22
C LYS A 346 26.85 5.03 -3.56
N THR A 347 25.94 5.14 -4.52
CA THR A 347 26.21 5.78 -5.82
C THR A 347 26.50 7.27 -5.64
N GLU A 348 25.75 7.98 -4.78
CA GLU A 348 26.02 9.40 -4.47
C GLU A 348 27.37 9.68 -3.82
N ARG A 349 27.94 8.72 -3.08
CA ARG A 349 29.26 8.89 -2.45
C ARG A 349 30.43 8.67 -3.43
N ARG A 350 30.14 8.14 -4.63
CA ARG A 350 31.14 7.75 -5.63
C ARG A 350 31.22 8.72 -6.80
N GLY A 351 30.16 9.46 -7.08
CA GLY A 351 30.15 10.63 -7.97
C GLY A 351 30.37 11.89 -7.15
#